data_AF-J3P1V9-F1
#
_entry.id   AF-J3P1V9-F1
#
_cell.length_a   1.000
_cell.length_b   1.000
_cell.length_c   1.000
_cell.angle_alpha   90.00
_cell.angle_beta   90.00
_cell.angle_gamma   90.00
#
_symmetry.space_group_name_H-M   'P 1'
#
loop_
_entity.id
_entity.type
_entity.pdbx_description
1 polymer ?
#
loop_
_entity_poly.entity_id
_entity_poly.type
_entity_poly.pdbx_seq_one_letter_code
_entity_poly.pdbx_strand_id
1 'polypeptide(L)'
;MRFAQLALASLFAGAAMAAPAPALSEVAAAEPAEGASVLAKRAEGIHLVNCENSAGRTIYSAVVYCPNDSDCNRNPGAGNSCVPGGVITWERANGSCRFSTGVTFTWGIASNAQSFADFQQVGDGGNGGTNFRIFKDNKHRMYTDGNGNSCKSIYYGLS
;
A
#
# COMPACT_ATOMS: atom_id res chain seq x y z
N MET A 1 -19.88 53.75 39.45
CA MET A 1 -19.71 54.19 40.86
C MET A 1 -19.62 52.95 41.75
N ARG A 2 -18.58 52.89 42.60
CA ARG A 2 -18.53 52.27 43.95
C ARG A 2 -18.80 50.76 44.02
N PHE A 3 -17.75 49.94 44.18
CA PHE A 3 -17.15 49.50 45.46
C PHE A 3 -18.14 48.82 46.41
N ALA A 4 -17.94 47.52 46.66
CA ALA A 4 -18.02 46.93 48.00
C ALA A 4 -17.36 45.53 48.02
N GLN A 5 -16.27 45.41 48.79
CA GLN A 5 -15.68 44.18 49.30
C GLN A 5 -16.49 43.63 50.49
N LEU A 6 -16.01 42.49 51.02
CA LEU A 6 -16.32 41.75 52.26
C LEU A 6 -17.18 40.49 52.03
N ALA A 7 -16.91 39.32 52.62
CA ALA A 7 -16.15 39.02 53.84
C ALA A 7 -15.52 37.60 53.84
N LEU A 8 -14.62 37.41 54.80
CA LEU A 8 -13.93 36.19 55.24
C LEU A 8 -14.86 35.02 55.61
N ALA A 9 -14.36 33.79 55.42
CA ALA A 9 -14.59 32.69 56.36
C ALA A 9 -13.40 31.71 56.39
N SER A 10 -13.12 31.21 57.58
CA SER A 10 -11.85 30.66 58.04
C SER A 10 -11.84 29.13 58.13
N LEU A 11 -10.63 28.58 58.04
CA LEU A 11 -10.08 27.35 58.64
C LEU A 11 -10.91 26.05 58.66
N PHE A 12 -10.35 25.01 58.01
CA PHE A 12 -10.16 23.71 58.66
C PHE A 12 -8.75 23.17 58.41
N ALA A 13 -8.07 22.87 59.51
CA ALA A 13 -6.82 22.14 59.55
C ALA A 13 -7.10 20.65 59.33
N GLY A 14 -6.44 20.06 58.35
CA GLY A 14 -6.40 18.61 58.14
C GLY A 14 -4.95 18.19 57.99
N ALA A 15 -4.36 17.68 59.07
CA ALA A 15 -3.11 16.94 59.01
C ALA A 15 -3.41 15.57 58.41
N ALA A 16 -2.82 15.26 57.24
CA ALA A 16 -2.84 13.92 56.68
C ALA A 16 -1.40 13.44 56.47
N MET A 17 -1.13 12.34 57.16
CA MET A 17 0.07 11.51 57.22
C MET A 17 0.77 11.30 55.88
N ALA A 18 2.11 11.29 55.93
CA ALA A 18 3.01 10.91 54.87
C ALA A 18 2.71 9.50 54.33
N ALA A 19 2.67 9.37 53.01
CA ALA A 19 2.76 8.09 52.31
C ALA A 19 4.14 7.98 51.64
N PRO A 20 4.80 6.82 51.70
CA PRO A 20 6.09 6.60 51.07
C PRO A 20 5.96 6.59 49.53
N ALA A 21 6.86 7.30 48.87
CA ALA A 21 6.98 7.29 47.42
C ALA A 21 7.37 5.86 46.95
N PRO A 22 6.66 5.25 45.98
CA PRO A 22 7.14 4.04 45.35
C PRO A 22 8.37 4.35 44.49
N ALA A 23 9.43 3.57 44.71
CA ALA A 23 10.64 3.57 43.89
C ALA A 23 10.28 3.31 42.42
N LEU A 24 10.79 4.15 41.52
CA LEU A 24 10.72 3.94 40.08
C LEU A 24 11.57 2.70 39.76
N SER A 25 10.90 1.57 39.55
CA SER A 25 11.49 0.38 38.96
C SER A 25 11.64 0.63 37.47
N GLU A 26 12.90 0.72 37.04
CA GLU A 26 13.37 0.84 35.68
C GLU A 26 12.80 -0.34 34.86
N VAL A 27 11.72 -0.08 34.13
CA VAL A 27 11.20 -1.03 33.15
C VAL A 27 12.21 -1.05 32.02
N ALA A 28 13.11 -2.03 32.07
CA ALA A 28 13.94 -2.40 30.93
C ALA A 28 13.04 -2.49 29.70
N ALA A 29 13.26 -1.58 28.76
CA ALA A 29 12.63 -1.62 27.46
C ALA A 29 12.98 -2.99 26.85
N ALA A 30 11.96 -3.86 26.73
CA ALA A 30 12.08 -5.02 25.88
C ALA A 30 12.26 -4.49 24.46
N GLU A 31 13.49 -4.53 23.98
CA GLU A 31 13.79 -4.27 22.58
C GLU A 31 12.92 -5.22 21.74
N PRO A 32 12.19 -4.73 20.73
CA PRO A 32 11.46 -5.62 19.85
C PRO A 32 12.48 -6.53 19.18
N ALA A 33 12.30 -7.84 19.38
CA ALA A 33 13.13 -8.89 18.82
C ALA A 33 13.32 -8.67 17.31
N GLU A 34 14.51 -8.18 16.95
CA GLU A 34 15.05 -8.22 15.62
C GLU A 34 15.19 -9.71 15.24
N GLY A 35 14.54 -10.15 14.16
CA GLY A 35 14.81 -11.46 13.58
C GLY A 35 13.74 -12.54 13.72
N ALA A 36 12.47 -12.22 13.51
CA ALA A 36 11.59 -13.19 12.86
C ALA A 36 11.82 -13.07 11.34
N SER A 37 12.89 -13.69 10.83
CA SER A 37 12.99 -14.03 9.41
C SER A 37 11.91 -15.09 9.12
N VAL A 38 10.66 -14.64 9.02
CA VAL A 38 9.60 -15.39 8.38
C VAL A 38 10.17 -15.70 7.01
N LEU A 39 10.34 -16.98 6.68
CA LEU A 39 10.42 -17.44 5.30
C LEU A 39 9.12 -16.96 4.65
N ALA A 40 9.11 -15.71 4.19
CA ALA A 40 7.99 -15.14 3.47
C ALA A 40 7.84 -16.03 2.27
N LYS A 41 6.76 -16.82 2.25
CA LYS A 41 6.31 -17.47 1.03
C LYS A 41 6.27 -16.35 0.00
N ARG A 42 7.15 -16.42 -1.00
CA ARG A 42 7.28 -15.37 -1.99
C ARG A 42 5.92 -15.25 -2.66
N ALA A 43 5.22 -14.17 -2.39
CA ALA A 43 3.89 -13.96 -2.94
C ALA A 43 4.04 -13.76 -4.45
N GLU A 44 3.15 -14.38 -5.22
CA GLU A 44 3.02 -14.04 -6.63
C GLU A 44 2.38 -12.65 -6.72
N GLY A 45 2.94 -11.83 -7.61
CA GLY A 45 2.54 -10.45 -7.82
C GLY A 45 1.92 -10.25 -9.21
N ILE A 46 0.89 -9.42 -9.28
CA ILE A 46 0.39 -8.84 -10.53
C ILE A 46 0.44 -7.33 -10.40
N HIS A 47 1.06 -6.63 -11.34
CA HIS A 47 1.09 -5.16 -11.35
C HIS A 47 0.38 -4.60 -12.57
N LEU A 48 -0.45 -3.59 -12.34
CA LEU A 48 -1.14 -2.83 -13.37
C LEU A 48 -0.36 -1.53 -13.53
N VAL A 49 0.41 -1.43 -14.62
CA VAL A 49 1.42 -0.39 -14.80
C VAL A 49 1.07 0.56 -15.92
N ASN A 50 1.39 1.84 -15.74
CA ASN A 50 1.37 2.84 -16.81
C ASN A 50 2.80 3.21 -17.18
N CYS A 51 3.14 3.09 -18.46
CA CYS A 51 4.47 3.41 -18.97
C CYS A 51 4.45 4.79 -19.63
N GLU A 52 5.31 5.66 -19.11
CA GLU A 52 5.45 7.05 -19.55
C GLU A 52 6.71 7.23 -20.38
N ASN A 53 6.63 8.03 -21.44
CA ASN A 53 7.81 8.46 -22.18
C ASN A 53 8.60 9.53 -21.41
N SER A 54 9.72 9.99 -21.98
CA SER A 54 10.57 11.04 -21.38
C SER A 54 9.86 12.38 -21.15
N ALA A 55 8.73 12.63 -21.82
CA ALA A 55 7.90 13.81 -21.62
C ALA A 55 6.84 13.63 -20.51
N GLY A 56 6.84 12.51 -19.79
CA GLY A 56 5.88 12.21 -18.71
C GLY A 56 4.48 11.83 -19.22
N ARG A 57 4.33 11.54 -20.53
CA ARG A 57 3.05 11.13 -21.11
C ARG A 57 2.92 9.62 -21.07
N THR A 58 1.85 9.10 -20.49
CA THR A 58 1.49 7.68 -20.58
C THR A 58 1.28 7.29 -22.04
N ILE A 59 2.06 6.33 -22.52
CA ILE A 59 2.02 5.84 -23.91
C ILE A 59 1.34 4.48 -24.03
N TYR A 60 1.41 3.65 -22.98
CA TYR A 60 0.66 2.40 -22.89
C TYR A 60 0.50 1.99 -21.42
N SER A 61 -0.45 1.10 -21.19
CA SER A 61 -0.68 0.39 -19.95
C SER A 61 -0.31 -1.09 -20.14
N ALA A 62 0.17 -1.75 -19.10
CA ALA A 62 0.48 -3.17 -19.14
C ALA A 62 0.08 -3.86 -17.83
N VAL A 63 -0.19 -5.16 -17.93
CA VAL A 63 -0.28 -6.04 -16.76
C VAL A 63 1.02 -6.85 -16.72
N VAL A 64 1.66 -6.87 -15.56
CA VAL A 64 2.95 -7.54 -15.33
C VAL A 64 2.74 -8.63 -14.28
N TYR A 65 3.17 -9.84 -14.57
CA TYR A 65 3.19 -10.95 -13.63
C TYR A 65 4.60 -11.15 -13.09
N CYS A 66 4.68 -11.35 -11.78
CA CYS A 66 5.90 -11.57 -11.05
C CYS A 66 5.76 -12.84 -10.20
N PRO A 67 6.47 -13.94 -10.53
CA PRO A 67 6.49 -15.15 -9.71
C PRO A 67 6.98 -14.89 -8.27
N ASN A 68 7.73 -13.81 -8.10
CA ASN A 68 8.14 -13.27 -6.82
C ASN A 68 7.97 -11.75 -6.84
N ASP A 69 6.95 -11.25 -6.15
CA ASP A 69 6.65 -9.82 -6.03
C ASP A 69 7.84 -9.00 -5.51
N SER A 70 8.65 -9.57 -4.61
CA SER A 70 9.82 -8.90 -4.03
C SER A 70 10.92 -8.57 -5.06
N ASP A 71 10.82 -9.10 -6.28
CA ASP A 71 11.77 -8.94 -7.39
C ASP A 71 11.06 -8.47 -8.68
N CYS A 72 9.99 -7.68 -8.52
CA CYS A 72 9.17 -7.15 -9.61
C CYS A 72 9.68 -5.79 -10.17
N ASN A 73 10.78 -5.24 -9.62
CA ASN A 73 11.35 -3.95 -10.00
C ASN A 73 12.25 -4.02 -11.25
N ARG A 74 11.85 -4.82 -12.25
CA ARG A 74 12.62 -5.05 -13.48
C ARG A 74 11.68 -5.21 -14.66
N ASN A 75 12.19 -4.94 -15.85
CA ASN A 75 11.45 -5.16 -17.09
C ASN A 75 11.06 -6.65 -17.17
N PRO A 76 9.76 -7.00 -17.28
CA PRO A 76 9.33 -8.39 -17.29
C PRO A 76 9.92 -9.15 -18.48
N GLY A 77 10.33 -10.39 -18.21
CA GLY A 77 10.71 -11.32 -19.27
C GLY A 77 9.53 -11.63 -20.21
N ALA A 78 9.85 -12.21 -21.37
CA ALA A 78 8.84 -12.62 -22.33
C ALA A 78 7.80 -13.54 -21.68
N GLY A 79 6.51 -13.26 -21.92
CA GLY A 79 5.40 -14.03 -21.35
C GLY A 79 4.95 -13.61 -19.95
N ASN A 80 5.70 -12.73 -19.27
CA ASN A 80 5.34 -12.19 -17.96
C ASN A 80 4.71 -10.79 -18.04
N SER A 81 4.30 -10.36 -19.24
CA SER A 81 3.53 -9.14 -19.42
C SER A 81 2.51 -9.28 -20.54
N CYS A 82 1.49 -8.44 -20.48
CA CYS A 82 0.55 -8.25 -21.57
C CYS A 82 0.05 -6.80 -21.62
N VAL A 83 -0.39 -6.36 -22.81
CA VAL A 83 -0.89 -5.01 -23.05
C VAL A 83 -2.39 -5.11 -23.38
N PRO A 84 -3.30 -4.55 -22.55
CA PRO A 84 -4.75 -4.71 -22.71
C PRO A 84 -5.37 -3.80 -23.80
N GLY A 85 -4.57 -3.24 -24.71
CA GLY A 85 -5.04 -2.40 -25.81
C GLY A 85 -4.59 -0.92 -25.78
N GLY A 86 -3.37 -0.64 -25.32
CA GLY A 86 -2.80 0.72 -25.28
C GLY A 86 -2.91 1.35 -23.89
N VAL A 87 -3.23 2.65 -23.81
CA VAL A 87 -3.49 3.35 -22.54
C VAL A 87 -4.92 3.08 -22.10
N ILE A 88 -5.11 2.57 -20.88
CA ILE A 88 -6.45 2.26 -20.37
C ILE A 88 -6.72 2.91 -19.01
N THR A 89 -8.00 3.07 -18.71
CA THR A 89 -8.49 3.34 -17.35
C THR A 89 -8.61 2.02 -16.60
N TRP A 90 -8.00 1.94 -15.43
CA TRP A 90 -7.93 0.70 -14.63
C TRP A 90 -9.21 0.46 -13.83
N GLU A 91 -9.85 1.54 -13.39
CA GLU A 91 -10.99 1.62 -12.47
C GLU A 91 -12.30 1.21 -13.15
N ARG A 92 -12.39 -0.07 -13.52
CA ARG A 92 -13.54 -0.69 -14.20
C ARG A 92 -13.85 -2.06 -13.61
N ALA A 93 -15.11 -2.49 -13.71
CA ALA A 93 -15.57 -3.74 -13.14
C ALA A 93 -15.05 -5.00 -13.86
N ASN A 94 -14.72 -4.93 -15.16
CA ASN A 94 -14.42 -6.10 -15.99
C ASN A 94 -13.20 -5.87 -16.91
N GLY A 95 -12.04 -5.61 -16.33
CA GLY A 95 -10.80 -5.55 -17.08
C GLY A 95 -10.24 -6.93 -17.40
N SER A 96 -9.55 -7.06 -18.53
CA SER A 96 -8.83 -8.29 -18.88
C SER A 96 -7.59 -8.02 -19.72
N CYS A 97 -6.64 -8.95 -19.64
CA CYS A 97 -5.40 -8.93 -20.40
C CYS A 97 -4.90 -10.36 -20.59
N ARG A 98 -4.63 -10.75 -21.85
CA ARG A 98 -4.17 -12.10 -22.19
C ARG A 98 -2.66 -12.10 -22.42
N PHE A 99 -1.95 -12.91 -21.66
CA PHE A 99 -0.52 -13.16 -21.81
C PHE A 99 -0.24 -14.01 -23.04
N SER A 100 0.97 -13.89 -23.59
CA SER A 100 1.40 -14.73 -24.72
C SER A 100 1.48 -16.22 -24.38
N THR A 101 1.58 -16.56 -23.09
CA THR A 101 1.47 -17.93 -22.57
C THR A 101 0.07 -18.53 -22.72
N GLY A 102 -0.94 -17.70 -23.05
CA GLY A 102 -2.33 -18.10 -23.22
C GLY A 102 -3.21 -17.87 -22.00
N VAL A 103 -2.60 -17.60 -20.83
CA VAL A 103 -3.30 -17.24 -19.59
C VAL A 103 -3.95 -15.87 -19.72
N THR A 104 -5.17 -15.72 -19.23
CA THR A 104 -5.88 -14.43 -19.17
C THR A 104 -6.00 -14.02 -17.71
N PHE A 105 -5.50 -12.82 -17.38
CA PHE A 105 -5.79 -12.18 -16.11
C PHE A 105 -6.99 -11.24 -16.27
N THR A 106 -7.93 -11.31 -15.35
CA THR A 106 -9.10 -10.43 -15.27
C THR A 106 -9.10 -9.68 -13.94
N TRP A 107 -9.62 -8.46 -13.93
CA TRP A 107 -9.72 -7.66 -12.72
C TRP A 107 -11.01 -6.82 -12.67
N GLY A 108 -11.43 -6.50 -11.45
CA GLY A 108 -12.42 -5.49 -11.15
C GLY A 108 -11.85 -4.52 -10.12
N ILE A 109 -11.81 -3.22 -10.44
CA ILE A 109 -11.33 -2.16 -9.54
C ILE A 109 -12.44 -1.13 -9.37
N ALA A 110 -12.65 -0.69 -8.13
CA ALA A 110 -13.65 0.33 -7.81
C ALA A 110 -13.46 1.58 -8.66
N SER A 111 -14.55 2.16 -9.17
CA SER A 111 -14.51 3.31 -10.08
C SER A 111 -13.85 4.55 -9.44
N ASN A 112 -13.88 4.65 -8.12
CA ASN A 112 -13.26 5.70 -7.34
C ASN A 112 -11.95 5.27 -6.65
N ALA A 113 -11.33 4.14 -7.05
CA ALA A 113 -10.14 3.60 -6.40
C ALA A 113 -8.99 4.61 -6.20
N GLN A 114 -8.85 5.59 -7.11
CA GLN A 114 -7.83 6.65 -6.97
C GLN A 114 -8.03 7.56 -5.73
N SER A 115 -9.25 7.64 -5.17
CA SER A 115 -9.52 8.42 -3.95
C SER A 115 -9.17 7.70 -2.66
N PHE A 116 -8.79 6.43 -2.72
CA PHE A 116 -8.46 5.61 -1.55
C PHE A 116 -7.03 5.91 -1.09
N ALA A 117 -6.71 5.56 0.16
CA ALA A 117 -5.34 5.64 0.64
C ALA A 117 -4.43 4.67 -0.15
N ASP A 118 -3.15 5.01 -0.25
CA ASP A 118 -2.18 4.09 -0.84
C ASP A 118 -2.14 2.79 -0.01
N PHE A 119 -1.93 1.66 -0.71
CA PHE A 119 -1.92 0.31 -0.18
C PHE A 119 -3.27 -0.19 0.37
N GLN A 120 -4.36 0.54 0.15
CA GLN A 120 -5.70 0.06 0.46
C GLN A 120 -6.20 -0.91 -0.63
N GLN A 121 -6.90 -1.97 -0.23
CA GLN A 121 -7.57 -2.86 -1.18
C GLN A 121 -8.69 -2.10 -1.89
N VAL A 122 -8.71 -2.19 -3.22
CA VAL A 122 -9.63 -1.43 -4.11
C VAL A 122 -10.32 -2.32 -5.14
N GLY A 123 -9.99 -3.61 -5.15
CA GLY A 123 -10.53 -4.54 -6.12
C GLY A 123 -9.99 -5.95 -5.94
N ASP A 124 -10.33 -6.78 -6.91
CA ASP A 124 -9.94 -8.19 -6.98
C ASP A 124 -9.63 -8.56 -8.43
N GLY A 125 -8.82 -9.60 -8.60
CA GLY A 125 -8.51 -10.15 -9.91
C GLY A 125 -8.18 -11.63 -9.84
N GLY A 126 -7.99 -12.25 -11.00
CA GLY A 126 -7.68 -13.67 -11.09
C GLY A 126 -7.41 -14.14 -12.50
N ASN A 127 -6.87 -15.36 -12.60
CA ASN A 127 -6.57 -16.02 -13.87
C ASN A 127 -7.27 -17.38 -14.04
N GLY A 128 -8.30 -17.65 -13.23
CA GLY A 128 -9.02 -18.92 -13.19
C GLY A 128 -8.38 -19.99 -12.30
N GLY A 129 -7.13 -19.82 -11.87
CA GLY A 129 -6.45 -20.71 -10.91
C GLY A 129 -6.05 -20.02 -9.61
N THR A 130 -5.63 -18.76 -9.68
CA THR A 130 -5.19 -17.94 -8.55
C THR A 130 -6.04 -16.67 -8.49
N ASN A 131 -6.46 -16.31 -7.28
CA ASN A 131 -7.12 -15.04 -6.98
C ASN A 131 -6.11 -14.06 -6.39
N PHE A 132 -6.27 -12.79 -6.72
CA PHE A 132 -5.41 -11.70 -6.28
C PHE A 132 -6.27 -10.62 -5.65
N ARG A 133 -5.88 -10.16 -4.46
CA ARG A 133 -6.45 -8.93 -3.87
C ARG A 133 -5.69 -7.75 -4.47
N ILE A 134 -6.41 -6.79 -5.05
CA ILE A 134 -5.81 -5.64 -5.73
C ILE A 134 -5.80 -4.43 -4.81
N PHE A 135 -4.63 -3.82 -4.66
CA PHE A 135 -4.35 -2.67 -3.82
C PHE A 135 -3.94 -1.48 -4.68
N LYS A 136 -4.30 -0.27 -4.23
CA LYS A 136 -3.77 0.97 -4.79
C LYS A 136 -2.27 1.06 -4.49
N ASP A 137 -1.48 1.37 -5.50
CA ASP A 137 -0.05 1.64 -5.34
C ASP A 137 0.21 3.15 -5.23
N ASN A 138 1.40 3.53 -4.76
CA ASN A 138 1.85 4.91 -4.62
C ASN A 138 2.44 5.50 -5.91
N LYS A 139 2.27 4.83 -7.06
CA LYS A 139 2.75 5.30 -8.39
C LYS A 139 4.27 5.43 -8.49
N HIS A 140 5.01 4.67 -7.70
CA HIS A 140 6.46 4.58 -7.84
C HIS A 140 6.84 3.98 -9.21
N ARG A 141 8.03 4.35 -9.70
CA ARG A 141 8.61 3.71 -10.89
C ARG A 141 8.99 2.29 -10.51
N MET A 142 8.36 1.32 -11.18
CA MET A 142 8.64 -0.11 -10.99
C MET A 142 9.82 -0.55 -11.87
N TYR A 143 9.82 -0.17 -13.15
CA TYR A 143 10.93 -0.48 -14.07
C TYR A 143 11.04 0.54 -15.21
N THR A 144 12.12 0.42 -15.98
CA THR A 144 12.30 1.10 -17.28
C THR A 144 12.31 0.04 -18.38
N ASP A 145 11.50 0.23 -19.42
CA ASP A 145 11.44 -0.73 -20.53
C ASP A 145 12.68 -0.62 -21.47
N GLY A 146 12.74 -1.48 -22.47
CA GLY A 146 13.84 -1.47 -23.46
C GLY A 146 13.88 -0.23 -24.36
N ASN A 147 12.82 0.58 -24.37
CA ASN A 147 12.71 1.83 -25.13
C ASN A 147 12.96 3.08 -24.26
N GLY A 148 13.30 2.91 -22.98
CA GLY A 148 13.54 4.00 -22.04
C GLY A 148 12.28 4.60 -21.40
N ASN A 149 11.11 3.94 -21.53
CA ASN A 149 9.88 4.40 -20.90
C ASN A 149 9.85 4.02 -19.42
N SER A 150 9.44 4.97 -18.56
CA SER A 150 9.30 4.77 -17.12
C SER A 150 7.94 4.15 -16.81
N CYS A 151 7.93 2.87 -16.42
CA CYS A 151 6.73 2.14 -16.05
C CYS A 151 6.46 2.24 -14.56
N LYS A 152 5.35 2.89 -14.21
CA LYS A 152 4.90 3.11 -12.82
C LYS A 152 3.81 2.12 -12.45
N SER A 153 3.92 1.53 -11.27
CA SER A 153 2.88 0.67 -10.72
C SER A 153 1.70 1.51 -10.23
N ILE A 154 0.51 1.30 -10.77
CA ILE A 154 -0.70 2.05 -10.39
C ILE A 154 -1.51 1.25 -9.36
N TYR A 155 -1.59 -0.06 -9.58
CA TYR A 155 -2.17 -1.03 -8.68
C TYR A 155 -1.29 -2.29 -8.66
N TYR A 156 -1.31 -3.00 -7.55
CA TYR A 156 -0.65 -4.29 -7.43
C TYR A 156 -1.60 -5.31 -6.79
N GLY A 157 -1.43 -6.57 -7.13
CA GLY A 157 -2.23 -7.69 -6.71
C GLY A 157 -1.37 -8.75 -6.07
N LEU A 158 -1.75 -9.23 -4.89
CA LEU A 158 -1.05 -10.29 -4.16
C LEU A 158 -1.98 -11.50 -3.95
N SER A 159 -1.44 -12.69 -4.17
CA SER A 159 -2.11 -13.99 -3.94
C SER A 159 -1.68 -14.64 -2.63
#